data_AF-A0A838PTI8-F1
#
_entry.id   AF-A0A838PTI8-F1
#
_cell.length_a   1.000
_cell.length_b   1.000
_cell.length_c   1.000
_cell.angle_alpha   90.00
_cell.angle_beta   90.00
_cell.angle_gamma   90.00
#
_symmetry.space_group_name_H-M   'P 1'
#
loop_
_entity.id
_entity.type
_entity.pdbx_description
1 polymer ?
#
loop_
_entity_poly.entity_id
_entity_poly.type
_entity_poly.pdbx_seq_one_letter_code
_entity_poly.pdbx_strand_id
1 'polypeptide(L)'
;MPNWPTTCSGCGQTLNDLPDGEPCGECGDTARTTHVAVSDVIAVTDSVSYTLTYGGRPWQELWRRLLRAHARIVAIYDGVSASGQSTDDWRDAVDDFAVDCHHLADWINNDSAVPPGAQNAVWAYLNGDGDLALAQDFSNSVKHRDRKNPSARRVYVESVSGGSAGGGSITLAWDVGGVTQGRRDARDLADACVAKWRAFFTAHGLKEP
;
A
#
# COMPACT_ATOMS: atom_id res chain seq x y z
N MET A 1 -8.38 -1.21 -50.25
CA MET A 1 -9.46 -1.37 -49.25
C MET A 1 -9.28 -2.74 -48.61
N PRO A 2 -9.62 -2.95 -47.33
CA PRO A 2 -9.53 -4.29 -46.71
C PRO A 2 -10.45 -5.26 -47.46
N ASN A 3 -9.92 -6.41 -47.89
CA ASN A 3 -10.71 -7.47 -48.52
C ASN A 3 -11.41 -8.27 -47.42
N TRP A 4 -12.62 -7.87 -47.07
CA TRP A 4 -13.44 -8.60 -46.10
C TRP A 4 -14.02 -9.86 -46.73
N PRO A 5 -14.02 -11.01 -46.02
CA PRO A 5 -14.68 -12.20 -46.49
C PRO A 5 -16.16 -11.93 -46.78
N THR A 6 -16.61 -12.34 -47.96
CA THR A 6 -17.98 -12.13 -48.44
C THR A 6 -18.59 -13.47 -48.84
N THR A 7 -19.82 -13.72 -48.41
CA THR A 7 -20.59 -14.93 -48.71
C THR A 7 -21.92 -14.59 -49.38
N CYS A 8 -22.44 -15.47 -50.22
CA CYS A 8 -23.79 -15.37 -50.77
C CYS A 8 -24.81 -15.41 -49.64
N SER A 9 -25.75 -14.47 -49.61
CA SER A 9 -26.78 -14.42 -48.56
C SER A 9 -27.81 -15.55 -48.68
N GLY A 10 -28.07 -16.05 -49.88
CA GLY A 10 -29.04 -17.12 -50.11
C GLY A 10 -28.55 -18.53 -49.74
N CYS A 11 -27.28 -18.86 -50.02
CA CYS A 11 -26.75 -20.22 -49.80
C CYS A 11 -25.49 -20.30 -48.93
N GLY A 12 -24.87 -19.17 -48.57
CA GLY A 12 -23.66 -19.13 -47.75
C GLY A 12 -22.35 -19.44 -48.47
N GLN A 13 -22.37 -19.67 -49.79
CA GLN A 13 -21.14 -19.91 -50.57
C GLN A 13 -20.20 -18.69 -50.53
N THR A 14 -18.91 -18.92 -50.39
CA THR A 14 -17.88 -17.87 -50.44
C THR A 14 -17.80 -17.24 -51.84
N LEU A 15 -17.81 -15.90 -51.90
CA LEU A 15 -17.79 -15.11 -53.14
C LEU A 15 -16.57 -14.17 -53.24
N ASN A 16 -15.50 -14.45 -52.47
CA ASN A 16 -14.34 -13.55 -52.34
C ASN A 16 -13.65 -13.20 -53.66
N ASP A 17 -13.75 -14.07 -54.67
CA ASP A 17 -13.10 -13.89 -55.98
C ASP A 17 -14.10 -13.54 -57.10
N LEU A 18 -15.37 -13.34 -56.76
CA LEU A 18 -16.44 -13.03 -57.73
C LEU A 18 -16.67 -11.50 -57.80
N PRO A 19 -16.63 -10.86 -58.98
CA PRO A 19 -16.88 -9.42 -59.13
C PRO A 19 -18.25 -9.00 -58.57
N ASP A 20 -18.36 -7.76 -58.08
CA ASP A 20 -19.63 -7.25 -57.54
C ASP A 20 -20.73 -7.22 -58.60
N GLY A 21 -21.92 -7.70 -58.23
CA GLY A 21 -23.10 -7.79 -59.10
C GLY A 21 -23.24 -9.11 -59.87
N GLU A 22 -22.21 -9.95 -59.91
CA GLU A 22 -22.32 -11.31 -60.47
C GLU A 22 -23.15 -12.21 -59.54
N PRO A 23 -24.14 -12.95 -60.09
CA PRO A 23 -24.96 -13.88 -59.32
C PRO A 23 -24.13 -15.06 -58.82
N CYS A 24 -24.50 -15.57 -57.65
CA CYS A 24 -23.90 -16.76 -57.08
C CYS A 24 -24.08 -17.96 -58.02
N GLY A 25 -22.99 -18.67 -58.32
CA GLY A 25 -23.03 -19.83 -59.22
C GLY A 25 -23.86 -21.01 -58.71
N GLU A 26 -24.07 -21.11 -57.40
CA GLU A 26 -24.82 -22.23 -56.78
C GLU A 26 -26.33 -21.98 -56.71
N CYS A 27 -26.77 -20.76 -56.40
CA CYS A 27 -28.20 -20.47 -56.19
C CYS A 27 -28.77 -19.33 -57.05
N GLY A 28 -27.92 -18.62 -57.81
CA GLY A 28 -28.32 -17.51 -58.67
C GLY A 28 -28.62 -16.20 -57.94
N ASP A 29 -28.50 -16.15 -56.61
CA ASP A 29 -28.76 -14.95 -55.81
C ASP A 29 -27.60 -13.95 -55.95
N THR A 30 -27.93 -12.65 -56.00
CA THR A 30 -26.97 -11.55 -56.09
C THR A 30 -26.71 -10.89 -54.73
N ALA A 31 -27.48 -11.22 -53.70
CA ALA A 31 -27.29 -10.70 -52.34
C ALA A 31 -26.00 -11.25 -51.69
N ARG A 32 -25.24 -10.36 -51.05
CA ARG A 32 -23.94 -10.64 -50.43
C ARG A 32 -23.92 -10.19 -48.96
N THR A 33 -23.31 -11.00 -48.10
CA THR A 33 -23.07 -10.69 -46.69
C THR A 33 -21.58 -10.55 -46.45
N THR A 34 -21.16 -9.37 -45.99
CA THR A 34 -19.76 -9.07 -45.63
C THR A 34 -19.56 -9.24 -44.13
N HIS A 35 -18.57 -10.03 -43.72
CA HIS A 35 -18.27 -10.27 -42.31
C HIS A 35 -17.22 -9.27 -41.83
N VAL A 36 -17.63 -8.31 -41.00
CA VAL A 36 -16.73 -7.33 -40.37
C VAL A 36 -16.64 -7.64 -38.88
N ALA A 37 -15.42 -7.91 -38.40
CA ALA A 37 -15.15 -8.03 -36.97
C ALA A 37 -14.61 -6.69 -36.45
N VAL A 38 -15.34 -6.08 -35.52
CA VAL A 38 -14.90 -4.90 -34.77
C VAL A 38 -14.72 -5.35 -33.32
N SER A 39 -13.52 -5.20 -32.77
CA SER A 39 -13.26 -5.43 -31.35
C SER A 39 -13.40 -4.11 -30.59
N ASP A 40 -14.37 -4.05 -29.67
CA ASP A 40 -14.55 -2.94 -28.74
C ASP A 40 -14.27 -3.41 -27.29
N VAL A 41 -13.70 -2.56 -26.45
CA VAL A 41 -13.38 -2.86 -25.05
C VAL A 41 -14.58 -2.49 -24.19
N ILE A 42 -15.38 -3.47 -23.79
CA ILE A 42 -16.48 -3.26 -22.86
C ILE A 42 -15.91 -3.04 -21.45
N ALA A 43 -15.89 -1.79 -20.97
CA ALA A 43 -15.72 -1.50 -19.56
C ALA A 43 -17.05 -1.81 -18.84
N VAL A 44 -17.11 -2.93 -18.12
CA VAL A 44 -18.22 -3.24 -17.22
C VAL A 44 -18.03 -2.42 -15.96
N THR A 45 -18.76 -1.31 -15.82
CA THR A 45 -18.79 -0.52 -14.59
C THR A 45 -19.79 -1.15 -13.63
N ASP A 46 -19.33 -2.04 -12.76
CA ASP A 46 -20.14 -2.56 -11.66
C ASP A 46 -20.21 -1.47 -10.57
N SER A 47 -21.38 -0.85 -10.39
CA SER A 47 -21.55 0.18 -9.35
C SER A 47 -21.92 -0.49 -8.03
N VAL A 48 -20.92 -0.83 -7.23
CA VAL A 48 -21.11 -1.29 -5.86
C VAL A 48 -21.37 -0.08 -4.97
N SER A 49 -22.59 0.08 -4.47
CA SER A 49 -22.89 1.05 -3.42
C SER A 49 -22.51 0.46 -2.05
N TYR A 50 -21.46 0.97 -1.43
CA TYR A 50 -21.12 0.66 -0.04
C TYR A 50 -21.54 1.83 0.87
N THR A 51 -22.13 1.51 2.02
CA THR A 51 -22.32 2.48 3.11
C THR A 51 -21.23 2.24 4.14
N LEU A 52 -20.24 3.12 4.20
CA LEU A 52 -19.26 3.13 5.29
C LEU A 52 -19.85 3.91 6.47
N THR A 53 -20.25 3.18 7.51
CA THR A 53 -20.58 3.78 8.80
C THR A 53 -19.31 3.80 9.66
N TYR A 54 -18.73 4.98 9.88
CA TYR A 54 -17.58 5.14 10.77
C TYR A 54 -18.07 5.21 12.22
N GLY A 55 -18.08 4.07 12.91
CA GLY A 55 -18.38 3.97 14.34
C GLY A 55 -17.13 3.61 15.14
N GLY A 56 -16.64 4.53 15.98
CA GLY A 56 -15.45 4.33 16.81
C GLY A 56 -14.11 4.50 16.07
N ARG A 57 -13.01 4.22 16.77
CA ARG A 57 -11.64 4.17 16.22
C ARG A 57 -11.02 2.81 16.59
N PRO A 58 -11.46 1.73 15.94
CA PRO A 58 -11.01 0.38 16.30
C PRO A 58 -9.53 0.19 15.99
N TRP A 59 -8.77 -0.44 16.89
CA TRP A 59 -7.31 -0.57 16.76
C TRP A 59 -6.88 -1.24 15.44
N GLN A 60 -7.74 -2.09 14.87
CA GLN A 60 -7.54 -2.76 13.59
C GLN A 60 -7.37 -1.79 12.42
N GLU A 61 -8.05 -0.64 12.44
CA GLU A 61 -7.86 0.38 11.41
C GLU A 61 -6.46 0.97 11.45
N LEU A 62 -5.97 1.29 12.66
CA LEU A 62 -4.62 1.81 12.84
C LEU A 62 -3.56 0.76 12.52
N TRP A 63 -3.80 -0.51 12.88
CA TRP A 63 -2.93 -1.60 12.46
C TRP A 63 -2.82 -1.71 10.93
N ARG A 64 -3.94 -1.62 10.20
CA ARG A 64 -3.92 -1.62 8.73
C ARG A 64 -3.20 -0.40 8.15
N ARG A 65 -3.30 0.77 8.79
CA ARG A 65 -2.53 1.96 8.38
C ARG A 65 -1.03 1.74 8.59
N LEU A 66 -0.65 1.23 9.76
CA LEU A 66 0.74 0.88 10.07
C LEU A 66 1.32 -0.10 9.05
N LEU A 67 0.57 -1.15 8.67
CA LEU A 67 1.00 -2.10 7.64
C LEU A 67 1.15 -1.45 6.25
N ARG A 68 0.31 -0.48 5.89
CA ARG A 68 0.49 0.26 4.63
C ARG A 68 1.73 1.15 4.66
N ALA A 69 2.00 1.81 5.79
CA ALA A 69 3.22 2.60 5.95
C ALA A 69 4.47 1.70 5.91
N HIS A 70 4.43 0.54 6.58
CA HIS A 70 5.47 -0.49 6.50
C HIS A 70 5.72 -0.96 5.06
N ALA A 71 4.66 -1.28 4.31
CA ALA A 71 4.77 -1.69 2.92
C ALA A 71 5.38 -0.59 2.02
N ARG A 72 5.13 0.69 2.30
CA ARG A 72 5.79 1.81 1.60
C ARG A 72 7.30 1.82 1.88
N ILE A 73 7.73 1.60 3.13
CA ILE A 73 9.15 1.49 3.47
C ILE A 73 9.78 0.31 2.72
N VAL A 74 9.14 -0.86 2.72
CA VAL A 74 9.64 -2.03 1.98
C VAL A 74 9.78 -1.75 0.48
N ALA A 75 8.77 -1.12 -0.14
CA ALA A 75 8.79 -0.79 -1.56
C ALA A 75 9.94 0.16 -1.95
N ILE A 76 10.33 1.08 -1.06
CA ILE A 76 11.50 1.95 -1.25
C ILE A 76 12.78 1.10 -1.34
N TYR A 77 12.97 0.17 -0.41
CA TYR A 77 14.17 -0.67 -0.36
C TYR A 77 14.22 -1.71 -1.48
N ASP A 78 13.05 -2.17 -1.94
CA ASP A 78 12.97 -3.14 -3.04
C ASP A 78 13.04 -2.45 -4.42
N GLY A 79 13.06 -1.11 -4.47
CA GLY A 79 13.10 -0.35 -5.72
C GLY A 79 11.81 -0.39 -6.53
N VAL A 80 10.68 -0.75 -5.88
CA VAL A 80 9.35 -0.86 -6.49
C VAL A 80 8.51 0.41 -6.26
N SER A 81 9.09 1.42 -5.61
CA SER A 81 8.50 2.74 -5.46
C SER A 81 8.04 3.33 -6.80
N ALA A 82 6.88 3.99 -6.78
CA ALA A 82 6.33 4.62 -7.97
C ALA A 82 7.34 5.60 -8.60
N SER A 83 7.47 5.55 -9.93
CA SER A 83 8.29 6.50 -10.67
C SER A 83 7.90 7.93 -10.31
N GLY A 84 8.87 8.74 -9.85
CA GLY A 84 8.64 10.14 -9.48
C GLY A 84 8.49 10.41 -7.97
N GLN A 85 8.65 9.40 -7.10
CA GLN A 85 8.77 9.66 -5.66
C GLN A 85 10.02 10.49 -5.34
N SER A 86 9.84 11.52 -4.52
CA SER A 86 10.89 12.34 -3.95
C SER A 86 11.48 11.73 -2.69
N THR A 87 12.62 12.24 -2.24
CA THR A 87 13.17 11.88 -0.92
C THR A 87 12.27 12.29 0.24
N ASP A 88 11.39 13.27 0.04
CA ASP A 88 10.42 13.68 1.06
C ASP A 88 9.28 12.66 1.17
N ASP A 89 8.82 12.07 0.07
CA ASP A 89 7.84 10.96 0.11
C ASP A 89 8.37 9.75 0.91
N TRP A 90 9.69 9.54 0.88
CA TRP A 90 10.36 8.47 1.62
C TRP A 90 10.47 8.79 3.11
N ARG A 91 10.72 10.06 3.46
CA ARG A 91 10.68 10.53 4.85
C ARG A 91 9.26 10.39 5.42
N ASP A 92 8.27 10.84 4.68
CA ASP A 92 6.85 10.76 5.08
C ASP A 92 6.42 9.32 5.34
N ALA A 93 6.91 8.35 4.55
CA ALA A 93 6.63 6.93 4.79
C ALA A 93 7.13 6.44 6.17
N VAL A 94 8.29 6.93 6.60
CA VAL A 94 8.88 6.60 7.90
C VAL A 94 8.17 7.34 9.03
N ASP A 95 7.84 8.61 8.84
CA ASP A 95 7.10 9.42 9.82
C ASP A 95 5.71 8.82 10.07
N ASP A 96 4.97 8.51 9.01
CA ASP A 96 3.67 7.82 9.08
C ASP A 96 3.77 6.51 9.86
N PHE A 97 4.80 5.70 9.55
CA PHE A 97 5.04 4.43 10.24
C PHE A 97 5.29 4.64 11.73
N ALA A 98 6.20 5.54 12.12
CA ALA A 98 6.54 5.77 13.51
C ALA A 98 5.33 6.30 14.31
N VAL A 99 4.55 7.21 13.70
CA VAL A 99 3.34 7.78 14.30
C VAL A 99 2.28 6.70 14.53
N ASP A 100 1.97 5.90 13.51
CA ASP A 100 0.97 4.84 13.64
C ASP A 100 1.46 3.73 14.59
N CYS A 101 2.75 3.39 14.60
CA CYS A 101 3.35 2.41 15.49
C CYS A 101 3.22 2.80 16.97
N HIS A 102 3.48 4.07 17.29
CA HIS A 102 3.30 4.60 18.63
C HIS A 102 1.82 4.63 19.03
N HIS A 103 0.96 5.19 18.18
CA HIS A 103 -0.45 5.37 18.51
C HIS A 103 -1.25 4.06 18.59
N LEU A 104 -0.71 2.97 18.06
CA LEU A 104 -1.34 1.66 18.20
C LEU A 104 -1.53 1.25 19.66
N ALA A 105 -0.58 1.62 20.55
CA ALA A 105 -0.75 1.40 21.98
C ALA A 105 -1.95 2.15 22.55
N ASP A 106 -2.12 3.41 22.17
CA ASP A 106 -3.25 4.25 22.58
C ASP A 106 -4.58 3.70 22.08
N TRP A 107 -4.65 3.26 20.83
CA TRP A 107 -5.87 2.70 20.26
C TRP A 107 -6.24 1.36 20.92
N ILE A 108 -5.27 0.47 21.16
CA ILE A 108 -5.51 -0.80 21.88
C ILE A 108 -5.96 -0.53 23.31
N ASN A 109 -5.37 0.45 24.01
CA ASN A 109 -5.71 0.77 25.39
C ASN A 109 -7.15 1.32 25.54
N ASN A 110 -7.64 2.06 24.54
CA ASN A 110 -8.93 2.73 24.58
C ASN A 110 -10.05 2.01 23.79
N ASP A 111 -9.74 0.91 23.10
CA ASP A 111 -10.74 0.14 22.35
C ASP A 111 -11.51 -0.81 23.28
N SER A 112 -12.80 -0.57 23.45
CA SER A 112 -13.68 -1.35 24.33
C SER A 112 -13.90 -2.81 23.88
N ALA A 113 -13.56 -3.16 22.63
CA ALA A 113 -13.59 -4.53 22.14
C ALA A 113 -12.32 -5.33 22.50
N VAL A 114 -11.26 -4.67 22.97
CA VAL A 114 -10.01 -5.31 23.39
C VAL A 114 -10.16 -5.87 24.82
N PRO A 115 -9.69 -7.11 25.11
CA PRO A 115 -9.71 -7.65 26.47
C PRO A 115 -8.95 -6.75 27.48
N PRO A 116 -9.47 -6.53 28.71
CA PRO A 116 -8.83 -5.67 29.70
C PRO A 116 -7.37 -6.00 29.99
N GLY A 117 -7.00 -7.29 29.95
CA GLY A 117 -5.62 -7.73 30.14
C GLY A 117 -4.66 -7.17 29.08
N ALA A 118 -5.11 -7.04 27.82
CA ALA A 118 -4.32 -6.46 26.75
C ALA A 118 -4.30 -4.92 26.85
N GLN A 119 -5.44 -4.29 27.13
CA GLN A 119 -5.53 -2.84 27.36
C GLN A 119 -4.54 -2.38 28.43
N ASN A 120 -4.49 -3.10 29.56
CA ASN A 120 -3.62 -2.75 30.69
C ASN A 120 -2.13 -3.02 30.43
N ALA A 121 -1.80 -3.95 29.54
CA ALA A 121 -0.42 -4.36 29.25
C ALA A 121 0.26 -3.51 28.17
N VAL A 122 -0.51 -2.91 27.25
CA VAL A 122 0.03 -2.39 25.98
C VAL A 122 1.06 -1.26 26.15
N TRP A 123 0.86 -0.35 27.09
CA TRP A 123 1.83 0.73 27.34
C TRP A 123 3.13 0.22 27.97
N ALA A 124 3.04 -0.75 28.88
CA ALA A 124 4.22 -1.39 29.45
C ALA A 124 4.98 -2.17 28.37
N TYR A 125 4.26 -2.82 27.45
CA TYR A 125 4.87 -3.51 26.30
C TYR A 125 5.60 -2.55 25.36
N LEU A 126 4.95 -1.46 24.95
CA LEU A 126 5.55 -0.42 24.10
C LEU A 126 6.83 0.17 24.73
N ASN A 127 6.74 0.57 26.01
CA ASN A 127 7.85 1.23 26.70
C ASN A 127 8.97 0.26 27.11
N GLY A 128 8.66 -1.04 27.23
CA GLY A 128 9.60 -2.07 27.66
C GLY A 128 10.45 -2.65 26.52
N ASP A 129 10.05 -2.48 25.27
CA ASP A 129 10.80 -2.94 24.10
C ASP A 129 11.57 -1.78 23.46
N GLY A 130 12.87 -1.99 23.20
CA GLY A 130 13.75 -0.94 22.70
C GLY A 130 13.37 -0.40 21.31
N ASP A 131 12.77 -1.23 20.47
CA ASP A 131 12.43 -0.89 19.08
C ASP A 131 11.13 -0.09 19.06
N LEU A 132 10.12 -0.58 19.79
CA LEU A 132 8.86 0.13 19.98
C LEU A 132 9.06 1.48 20.68
N ALA A 133 9.89 1.54 21.72
CA ALA A 133 10.24 2.78 22.39
C ALA A 133 10.99 3.76 21.48
N LEU A 134 11.83 3.26 20.56
CA LEU A 134 12.50 4.11 19.56
C LEU A 134 11.49 4.69 18.55
N ALA A 135 10.54 3.89 18.08
CA ALA A 135 9.46 4.37 17.21
C ALA A 135 8.57 5.42 17.92
N GLN A 136 8.31 5.24 19.23
CA GLN A 136 7.64 6.24 20.06
C GLN A 136 8.41 7.55 20.13
N ASP A 137 9.72 7.52 20.38
CA ASP A 137 10.54 8.73 20.44
C ASP A 137 10.61 9.44 19.08
N PHE A 138 10.60 8.69 17.99
CA PHE A 138 10.48 9.24 16.65
C PHE A 138 9.12 9.91 16.45
N SER A 139 8.02 9.22 16.70
CA SER A 139 6.68 9.82 16.66
C SER A 139 6.58 11.12 17.47
N ASN A 140 7.20 11.15 18.65
CA ASN A 140 7.27 12.34 19.49
C ASN A 140 8.13 13.46 18.90
N SER A 141 9.22 13.13 18.19
CA SER A 141 10.10 14.08 17.51
C SER A 141 9.41 14.72 16.30
N VAL A 142 8.58 13.96 15.58
CA VAL A 142 7.76 14.46 14.46
C VAL A 142 6.70 15.46 14.96
N LYS A 143 6.01 15.15 16.07
CA LYS A 143 4.94 16.00 16.62
C LYS A 143 5.45 17.27 17.29
N HIS A 144 6.65 17.23 17.84
CA HIS A 144 7.18 18.31 18.65
C HIS A 144 8.47 18.84 18.04
N ARG A 145 8.39 20.04 17.44
CA ARG A 145 9.56 20.76 16.95
C ARG A 145 10.63 20.92 18.04
N ASP A 146 10.20 21.26 19.24
CA ASP A 146 11.06 21.48 20.41
C ASP A 146 10.60 20.57 21.56
N ARG A 147 11.51 19.76 22.11
CA ARG A 147 11.25 18.95 23.31
C ARG A 147 11.52 19.81 24.55
N LYS A 148 10.53 19.92 25.45
CA LYS A 148 10.67 20.70 26.70
C LYS A 148 11.71 20.10 27.66
N ASN A 149 12.02 18.81 27.53
CA ASN A 149 13.03 18.12 28.32
C ASN A 149 14.32 17.97 27.49
N PRO A 150 15.45 18.59 27.89
CA PRO A 150 16.73 18.48 27.18
C PRO A 150 17.29 17.06 27.10
N SER A 151 16.89 16.19 28.03
CA SER A 151 17.28 14.78 28.09
C SER A 151 16.35 13.87 27.28
N ALA A 152 15.32 14.42 26.63
CA ALA A 152 14.46 13.62 25.77
C ALA A 152 15.25 13.19 24.53
N ARG A 153 15.18 11.89 24.20
CA ARG A 153 15.73 11.36 22.96
C ARG A 153 14.98 11.99 21.79
N ARG A 154 15.73 12.52 20.82
CA ARG A 154 15.22 13.01 19.53
C ARG A 154 15.65 12.02 18.45
N VAL A 155 14.70 11.56 17.66
CA VAL A 155 14.95 10.62 16.55
C VAL A 155 14.57 11.31 15.24
N TYR A 156 15.37 11.14 14.20
CA TYR A 156 15.17 11.78 12.90
C TYR A 156 15.76 10.95 11.76
N VAL A 157 15.30 11.21 10.54
CA VAL A 157 15.95 10.71 9.33
C VAL A 157 17.26 11.45 9.12
N GLU A 158 18.38 10.77 9.30
CA GLU A 158 19.72 11.34 9.11
C GLU A 158 20.09 11.40 7.62
N SER A 159 19.82 10.31 6.90
CA SER A 159 20.13 10.24 5.47
C SER A 159 19.13 9.37 4.72
N VAL A 160 18.94 9.75 3.46
CA VAL A 160 18.21 9.00 2.45
C VAL A 160 19.16 8.82 1.28
N SER A 161 19.35 7.59 0.81
CA SER A 161 20.18 7.31 -0.36
C SER A 161 19.43 6.43 -1.35
N GLY A 162 19.58 6.71 -2.64
CA GLY A 162 18.97 5.96 -3.73
C GLY A 162 19.80 6.10 -4.99
N GLY A 163 19.85 5.04 -5.81
CA GLY A 163 20.63 5.00 -7.04
C GLY A 163 19.79 4.63 -8.25
N SER A 164 20.25 4.99 -9.45
CA SER A 164 19.55 4.78 -10.73
C SER A 164 19.33 3.32 -11.15
N ALA A 165 19.76 2.34 -10.35
CA ALA A 165 19.72 0.91 -10.68
C ALA A 165 19.33 -0.01 -9.50
N GLY A 166 18.81 0.53 -8.38
CA GLY A 166 18.46 -0.28 -7.21
C GLY A 166 17.61 0.48 -6.19
N GLY A 167 17.06 -0.25 -5.22
CA GLY A 167 16.26 0.33 -4.14
C GLY A 167 17.02 1.32 -3.25
N GLY A 168 16.26 2.06 -2.47
CA GLY A 168 16.78 3.08 -1.55
C GLY A 168 17.17 2.53 -0.18
N SER A 169 17.86 3.34 0.61
CA SER A 169 18.06 3.13 2.03
C SER A 169 17.80 4.42 2.81
N ILE A 170 17.35 4.26 4.05
CA ILE A 170 16.99 5.36 4.95
C ILE A 170 17.62 5.06 6.31
N THR A 171 18.56 5.92 6.71
CA THR A 171 19.21 5.81 8.03
C THR A 171 18.54 6.76 9.01
N LEU A 172 18.10 6.19 10.13
CA LEU A 172 17.62 6.92 11.29
C LEU A 172 18.79 7.18 12.24
N ALA A 173 18.81 8.34 12.87
CA ALA A 173 19.71 8.63 13.97
C ALA A 173 18.92 9.14 15.16
N TRP A 174 19.50 9.02 16.36
CA TRP A 174 18.97 9.67 17.54
C TRP A 174 20.04 10.34 18.38
N ASP A 175 19.66 11.43 19.01
CA ASP A 175 20.49 12.19 19.93
C ASP A 175 19.81 12.40 21.29
N VAL A 176 20.64 12.68 22.29
CA VAL A 176 20.23 13.12 23.62
C VAL A 176 21.10 14.33 23.98
N GLY A 177 20.49 15.46 24.32
CA GLY A 177 21.23 16.69 24.59
C GLY A 177 22.10 17.17 23.41
N GLY A 178 21.69 16.87 22.16
CA GLY A 178 22.44 17.22 20.95
C GLY A 178 23.62 16.30 20.62
N VAL A 179 23.83 15.23 21.37
CA VAL A 179 24.88 14.23 21.10
C VAL A 179 24.26 12.99 20.47
N THR A 180 24.67 12.67 19.24
CA THR A 180 24.23 11.46 18.53
C THR A 180 24.66 10.22 19.31
N GLN A 181 23.69 9.37 19.65
CA GLN A 181 23.90 8.16 20.44
C GLN A 181 23.79 6.87 19.64
N GLY A 182 23.15 6.91 18.46
CA GLY A 182 23.09 5.74 17.61
C GLY A 182 22.41 5.99 16.28
N ARG A 183 22.46 4.95 15.45
CA ARG A 183 21.87 4.89 14.12
C ARG A 183 21.18 3.55 13.93
N ARG A 184 20.16 3.53 13.07
CA ARG A 184 19.47 2.31 12.67
C ARG A 184 18.89 2.46 11.27
N ASP A 185 18.87 1.37 10.53
CA ASP A 185 18.15 1.30 9.27
C ASP A 185 16.62 1.37 9.50
N ALA A 186 15.91 2.15 8.68
CA ALA A 186 14.48 2.35 8.85
C ALA A 186 13.67 1.07 8.59
N ARG A 187 14.09 0.23 7.64
CA ARG A 187 13.43 -1.06 7.36
C ARG A 187 13.63 -2.01 8.53
N ASP A 188 14.84 -2.10 9.07
CA ASP A 188 15.14 -2.95 10.23
C ASP A 188 14.33 -2.56 11.48
N LEU A 189 14.13 -1.25 11.71
CA LEU A 189 13.26 -0.79 12.80
C LEU A 189 11.80 -1.18 12.51
N ALA A 190 11.32 -0.95 11.29
CA ALA A 190 9.94 -1.16 10.94
C ALA A 190 9.54 -2.65 10.98
N ASP A 191 10.39 -3.53 10.42
CA ASP A 191 10.22 -4.97 10.45
C ASP A 191 10.16 -5.49 11.90
N ALA A 192 11.07 -5.01 12.75
CA ALA A 192 11.11 -5.41 14.15
C ALA A 192 9.84 -4.96 14.90
N CYS A 193 9.43 -3.69 14.76
CA CYS A 193 8.20 -3.18 15.39
C CYS A 193 6.96 -3.97 14.96
N VAL A 194 6.80 -4.28 13.67
CA VAL A 194 5.68 -5.10 13.17
C VAL A 194 5.71 -6.50 13.79
N ALA A 195 6.88 -7.14 13.87
CA ALA A 195 7.03 -8.45 14.50
C ALA A 195 6.66 -8.42 15.99
N LYS A 196 7.04 -7.37 16.71
CA LYS A 196 6.70 -7.18 18.13
C LYS A 196 5.20 -6.98 18.33
N TRP A 197 4.55 -6.15 17.52
CA TRP A 197 3.10 -6.00 17.58
C TRP A 197 2.36 -7.32 17.33
N ARG A 198 2.79 -8.11 16.34
CA ARG A 198 2.23 -9.46 16.12
C ARG A 198 2.44 -10.40 17.31
N ALA A 199 3.60 -10.33 17.95
CA ALA A 199 3.87 -11.10 19.17
C ALA A 199 2.93 -10.66 20.32
N PHE A 200 2.71 -9.35 20.50
CA PHE A 200 1.74 -8.83 21.45
C PHE A 200 0.32 -9.33 21.17
N PHE A 201 -0.11 -9.27 19.91
CA PHE A 201 -1.43 -9.77 19.51
C PHE A 201 -1.59 -11.26 19.85
N THR A 202 -0.58 -12.06 19.52
CA THR A 202 -0.56 -13.50 19.82
C THR A 202 -0.65 -13.76 21.33
N ALA A 203 0.16 -13.06 22.13
CA ALA A 203 0.20 -13.22 23.59
C ALA A 203 -1.12 -12.83 24.28
N HIS A 204 -1.89 -11.93 23.68
CA HIS A 204 -3.12 -11.40 24.24
C HIS A 204 -4.40 -11.89 23.53
N GLY A 205 -4.28 -12.83 22.59
CA GLY A 205 -5.42 -13.39 21.85
C GLY A 205 -6.12 -12.40 20.91
N LEU A 206 -5.42 -11.36 20.47
CA LEU A 206 -5.93 -10.41 19.47
C LEU A 206 -5.75 -11.02 18.07
N LYS A 207 -6.81 -10.98 17.26
CA LYS A 207 -6.76 -11.48 15.88
C LYS A 207 -6.32 -10.37 14.95
N GLU A 208 -5.28 -10.62 14.18
CA GLU A 208 -4.87 -9.72 13.10
C GLU A 208 -6.02 -9.62 12.06
N PRO A 209 -6.39 -8.41 11.64
CA PRO A 209 -7.56 -8.15 10.81
C PRO A 209 -7.37 -8.33 9.29
#